data_AF-A0A9P5K7K1-F1
#
_entry.id   AF-A0A9P5K7K1-F1
#
_cell.length_a   1.000
_cell.length_b   1.000
_cell.length_c   1.000
_cell.angle_alpha   90.00
_cell.angle_beta   90.00
_cell.angle_gamma   90.00
#
_symmetry.space_group_name_H-M   'P 1'
#
loop_
_entity.id
_entity.type
_entity.pdbx_description
1 polymer ?
#
loop_
_entity_poly.entity_id
_entity_poly.type
_entity_poly.pdbx_seq_one_letter_code
_entity_poly.pdbx_strand_id
1 'polypeptide(L)'
;MRVSIIGATGETGQSIIDGLLKSTEPKYVGYHGSHSSCFTAKARGAGPPKKKGIHIVAADLEGPEDALTEILKGTDVMISAINAGNLMAQIPLINASKAAGVGRFIPCFFATIVPPKGILKLRDIKEDVLNHVKKVRLPYTAIDVGWWYQITLPRLASGRIDYATTLVTDGIGGDGNMLSAITDVRDIGTYVARIIADPRTLNHMVFAYNELITQNHVYDLLEKMSGEKVKRNHISVEAIKAGVAQMEASNLGPESPEFYELIRFQYWHSWAIRGDNTPEYAKYLGYLNTKDLYPDIGFIPFQEYVQEVLVGKGKSVYEKSEDLKPLKVE
;
A
#
# COMPACT_ATOMS: atom_id res chain seq x y z
N MET A 1 21.24 10.45 5.21
CA MET A 1 20.17 9.69 5.87
C MET A 1 20.32 8.21 5.52
N ARG A 2 20.45 7.33 6.52
CA ARG A 2 20.47 5.87 6.39
C ARG A 2 19.05 5.33 6.54
N VAL A 3 18.57 4.67 5.49
CA VAL A 3 17.19 4.15 5.45
C VAL A 3 17.23 2.63 5.48
N SER A 4 16.43 2.05 6.33
CA SER A 4 16.28 0.61 6.46
C SER A 4 14.89 0.18 6.06
N ILE A 5 14.74 -0.91 5.29
CA ILE A 5 13.45 -1.35 4.74
C ILE A 5 13.24 -2.84 4.97
N ILE A 6 12.15 -3.20 5.65
CA ILE A 6 11.60 -4.58 5.70
C ILE A 6 10.55 -4.72 4.59
N GLY A 7 10.47 -5.90 3.97
CA GLY A 7 9.50 -6.16 2.89
C GLY A 7 9.93 -5.61 1.53
N ALA A 8 11.23 -5.32 1.39
CA ALA A 8 11.85 -4.75 0.20
C ALA A 8 11.65 -5.57 -1.10
N THR A 9 11.36 -6.87 -1.02
CA THR A 9 11.12 -7.73 -2.19
C THR A 9 9.68 -7.70 -2.69
N GLY A 10 8.76 -7.08 -1.94
CA GLY A 10 7.37 -6.88 -2.35
C GLY A 10 7.20 -5.63 -3.23
N GLU A 11 6.02 -5.47 -3.83
CA GLU A 11 5.72 -4.41 -4.80
C GLU A 11 5.98 -3.01 -4.25
N THR A 12 5.41 -2.71 -3.08
CA THR A 12 5.61 -1.42 -2.38
C THR A 12 7.07 -1.23 -1.98
N GLY A 13 7.74 -2.27 -1.49
CA GLY A 13 9.15 -2.21 -1.10
C GLY A 13 10.08 -1.89 -2.26
N GLN A 14 9.86 -2.50 -3.42
CA GLN A 14 10.61 -2.22 -4.65
C GLN A 14 10.38 -0.79 -5.14
N SER A 15 9.13 -0.32 -5.13
CA SER A 15 8.80 1.07 -5.46
C SER A 15 9.55 2.04 -4.55
N ILE A 16 9.54 1.82 -3.23
CA ILE A 16 10.24 2.66 -2.26
C ILE A 16 11.74 2.68 -2.53
N ILE A 17 12.37 1.53 -2.78
CA ILE A 17 13.79 1.46 -3.14
C ILE A 17 14.07 2.30 -4.39
N ASP A 18 13.25 2.17 -5.43
CA ASP A 18 13.44 2.91 -6.68
C ASP A 18 13.28 4.42 -6.50
N GLY A 19 12.28 4.85 -5.71
CA GLY A 19 12.10 6.26 -5.38
C GLY A 19 13.25 6.85 -4.57
N LEU A 20 13.76 6.10 -3.57
CA LEU A 20 14.92 6.52 -2.77
C LEU A 20 16.19 6.63 -3.60
N LEU A 21 16.44 5.69 -4.51
CA LEU A 21 17.62 5.70 -5.39
C LEU A 21 17.57 6.83 -6.45
N LYS A 22 16.38 7.27 -6.85
CA LYS A 22 16.19 8.35 -7.81
C LYS A 22 16.18 9.75 -7.17
N SER A 23 15.95 9.83 -5.86
CA SER A 23 15.81 11.11 -5.16
C SER A 23 17.10 11.93 -5.15
N THR A 24 16.97 13.22 -5.45
CA THR A 24 18.07 14.20 -5.48
C THR A 24 18.03 15.19 -4.33
N GLU A 25 17.14 15.00 -3.35
CA GLU A 25 16.91 15.95 -2.26
C GLU A 25 18.18 16.26 -1.45
N PRO A 26 18.48 17.53 -1.14
CA PRO A 26 19.77 17.96 -0.58
C PRO A 26 20.07 17.44 0.85
N LYS A 27 19.12 16.76 1.51
CA LYS A 27 19.37 16.03 2.78
C LYS A 27 20.05 14.67 2.58
N TYR A 28 20.20 14.22 1.34
CA TYR A 28 21.14 13.18 0.96
C TYR A 28 22.49 13.85 0.60
N VAL A 29 23.08 14.59 1.54
CA VAL A 29 24.29 15.40 1.29
C VAL A 29 25.45 14.51 0.83
N GLY A 30 25.86 14.70 -0.43
CA GLY A 30 27.26 14.64 -0.83
C GLY A 30 28.04 13.36 -0.52
N TYR A 31 27.48 12.18 -0.73
CA TYR A 31 28.27 10.96 -0.94
C TYR A 31 27.53 10.08 -1.95
N HIS A 32 28.25 9.54 -2.93
CA HIS A 32 27.81 8.44 -3.79
C HIS A 32 27.61 7.16 -2.95
N GLY A 33 26.65 7.18 -2.02
CA GLY A 33 26.43 6.13 -1.04
C GLY A 33 25.13 6.36 -0.30
N SER A 34 24.00 6.30 -1.01
CA SER A 34 22.69 6.11 -0.38
C SER A 34 22.69 4.71 0.26
N HIS A 35 23.17 4.60 1.50
CA HIS A 35 23.14 3.35 2.26
C HIS A 35 21.69 3.06 2.65
N SER A 36 20.97 2.41 1.74
CA SER A 36 19.70 1.76 2.01
C SER A 36 20.00 0.32 2.43
N SER A 37 19.66 -0.03 3.67
CA SER A 37 19.73 -1.41 4.15
C SER A 37 18.41 -2.10 3.84
N CYS A 38 18.47 -3.16 3.04
CA CYS A 38 17.34 -4.00 2.70
C CYS A 38 17.33 -5.20 3.64
N PHE A 39 16.25 -5.36 4.38
CA PHE A 39 16.01 -6.52 5.22
C PHE A 39 15.00 -7.45 4.55
N THR A 40 15.42 -8.70 4.38
CA THR A 40 14.52 -9.78 3.96
C THR A 40 14.22 -10.66 5.17
N ALA A 41 12.93 -10.80 5.50
CA ALA A 41 12.48 -11.97 6.25
C ALA A 41 12.85 -13.23 5.45
N LYS A 42 13.06 -14.39 6.10
CA LYS A 42 13.42 -15.67 5.45
C LYS A 42 12.35 -16.11 4.43
N ALA A 43 12.32 -15.47 3.26
CA ALA A 43 11.41 -15.77 2.16
C ALA A 43 12.19 -16.49 1.06
N ARG A 44 11.70 -17.67 0.67
CA ARG A 44 12.27 -18.50 -0.39
C ARG A 44 12.03 -17.82 -1.75
N GLY A 45 13.10 -17.51 -2.49
CA GLY A 45 13.05 -17.50 -3.97
C GLY A 45 13.24 -16.19 -4.73
N ALA A 46 13.33 -15.02 -4.09
CA ALA A 46 13.71 -13.79 -4.80
C ALA A 46 14.53 -12.86 -3.90
N GLY A 47 15.84 -12.78 -4.14
CA GLY A 47 16.68 -11.80 -3.49
C GLY A 47 16.36 -10.38 -3.98
N PRO A 48 16.59 -9.33 -3.17
CA PRO A 48 16.47 -7.94 -3.62
C PRO A 48 17.41 -7.68 -4.81
N PRO A 49 17.10 -6.73 -5.70
CA PRO A 49 18.01 -6.39 -6.79
C PRO A 49 19.34 -5.88 -6.20
N LYS A 50 20.45 -6.50 -6.62
CA LYS A 50 21.82 -6.06 -6.27
C LYS A 50 22.14 -4.75 -7.01
N LYS A 51 21.53 -3.64 -6.60
CA LYS A 51 21.84 -2.29 -7.09
C LYS A 51 22.97 -1.68 -6.26
N LYS A 52 23.82 -0.86 -6.89
CA LYS A 52 24.89 -0.13 -6.19
C LYS A 52 24.28 0.71 -5.06
N GLY A 53 24.88 0.67 -3.87
CA GLY A 53 24.42 1.41 -2.68
C GLY A 53 23.48 0.65 -1.75
N ILE A 54 22.93 -0.50 -2.15
CA ILE A 54 22.06 -1.32 -1.29
C ILE A 54 22.88 -2.36 -0.51
N HIS A 55 22.70 -2.39 0.81
CA HIS A 55 23.23 -3.44 1.67
C HIS A 55 22.11 -4.40 2.06
N ILE A 56 22.29 -5.69 1.82
CA ILE A 56 21.26 -6.69 2.15
C ILE A 56 21.67 -7.40 3.44
N VAL A 57 20.76 -7.43 4.39
CA VAL A 57 20.96 -8.10 5.69
C VAL A 57 19.75 -8.99 5.95
N ALA A 58 19.99 -10.22 6.40
CA ALA A 58 18.90 -11.10 6.82
C ALA A 58 18.38 -10.65 8.19
N ALA A 59 17.06 -10.56 8.33
CA ALA A 59 16.41 -10.24 9.59
C ALA A 59 15.29 -11.25 9.85
N ASP A 60 15.20 -11.72 11.09
CA ASP A 60 14.14 -12.62 11.53
C ASP A 60 13.20 -11.84 12.45
N LEU A 61 11.99 -11.54 11.99
CA LEU A 61 11.02 -10.74 12.75
C LEU A 61 10.40 -11.51 13.92
N GLU A 62 10.50 -12.84 13.89
CA GLU A 62 10.07 -13.74 14.96
C GLU A 62 11.23 -14.14 15.86
N GLY A 63 12.45 -13.73 15.51
CA GLY A 63 13.64 -13.95 16.32
C GLY A 63 13.77 -12.96 17.50
N PRO A 64 14.88 -13.04 18.25
CA PRO A 64 15.14 -12.16 19.39
C PRO A 64 15.20 -10.67 18.98
N GLU A 65 14.52 -9.79 19.71
CA GLU A 65 14.46 -8.33 19.43
C GLU A 65 15.84 -7.65 19.51
N ASP A 66 16.73 -8.17 20.34
CA ASP A 66 18.11 -7.74 20.52
C ASP A 66 18.94 -7.94 19.25
N ALA A 67 18.72 -9.02 18.50
CA ALA A 67 19.35 -9.20 17.19
C ALA A 67 18.87 -8.15 16.18
N LEU A 68 17.57 -7.83 16.17
CA LEU A 68 17.01 -6.74 15.34
C LEU A 68 17.58 -5.38 15.78
N THR A 69 17.75 -5.16 17.07
CA THR A 69 18.27 -3.91 17.63
C THR A 69 19.69 -3.65 17.14
N GLU A 70 20.57 -4.65 17.19
CA GLU A 70 21.95 -4.53 16.70
C GLU A 70 21.99 -4.19 15.21
N ILE A 71 21.16 -4.85 14.41
CA ILE A 71 21.04 -4.63 12.97
C ILE A 71 20.57 -3.19 12.66
N LEU A 72 19.69 -2.62 13.49
CA LEU A 72 19.10 -1.31 13.26
C LEU A 72 19.96 -0.14 13.75
N LYS A 73 21.05 -0.38 14.48
CA LYS A 73 21.92 0.69 15.00
C LYS A 73 22.38 1.64 13.89
N GLY A 74 22.15 2.93 14.12
CA GLY A 74 22.49 3.99 13.17
C GLY A 74 21.47 4.20 12.04
N THR A 75 20.40 3.42 11.97
CA THR A 75 19.30 3.70 11.04
C THR A 75 18.63 5.03 11.41
N ASP A 76 18.52 5.95 10.44
CA ASP A 76 17.81 7.22 10.65
C ASP A 76 16.30 7.03 10.46
N VAL A 77 15.91 6.25 9.44
CA VAL A 77 14.51 5.95 9.11
C VAL A 77 14.33 4.44 8.88
N MET A 78 13.42 3.83 9.63
CA MET A 78 12.99 2.44 9.42
C MET A 78 11.64 2.41 8.72
N ILE A 79 11.56 1.69 7.60
CA ILE A 79 10.34 1.55 6.78
C ILE A 79 9.90 0.10 6.78
N SER A 80 8.64 -0.14 7.12
CA SER A 80 7.99 -1.43 7.00
C SER A 80 7.08 -1.44 5.78
N ALA A 81 7.41 -2.29 4.80
CA ALA A 81 6.57 -2.61 3.64
C ALA A 81 6.23 -4.12 3.61
N ILE A 82 5.90 -4.67 4.78
CA ILE A 82 5.58 -6.09 4.96
C ILE A 82 4.23 -6.48 4.33
N ASN A 83 4.00 -7.76 4.13
CA ASN A 83 2.71 -8.30 3.67
C ASN A 83 1.58 -8.01 4.70
N ALA A 84 0.38 -7.74 4.18
CA ALA A 84 -0.84 -7.48 4.95
C ALA A 84 -1.24 -8.59 5.95
N GLY A 85 -0.89 -9.86 5.68
CA GLY A 85 -1.12 -10.97 6.61
C GLY A 85 -0.26 -10.92 7.88
N ASN A 86 0.90 -10.24 7.83
CA ASN A 86 1.90 -10.26 8.91
C ASN A 86 2.07 -8.89 9.60
N LEU A 87 1.04 -8.04 9.59
CA LEU A 87 1.16 -6.66 10.09
C LEU A 87 1.58 -6.59 11.58
N MET A 88 1.17 -7.54 12.40
CA MET A 88 1.52 -7.55 13.84
C MET A 88 2.99 -7.90 14.09
N ALA A 89 3.71 -8.51 13.13
CA ALA A 89 5.15 -8.73 13.22
C ALA A 89 5.96 -7.42 13.24
N GLN A 90 5.31 -6.28 13.04
CA GLN A 90 5.92 -4.96 13.21
C GLN A 90 6.13 -4.58 14.69
N ILE A 91 5.41 -5.20 15.64
CA ILE A 91 5.52 -4.85 17.06
C ILE A 91 6.94 -5.08 17.61
N PRO A 92 7.56 -6.27 17.44
CA PRO A 92 8.96 -6.47 17.83
C PRO A 92 9.93 -5.56 17.09
N LEU A 93 9.68 -5.30 15.79
CA LEU A 93 10.49 -4.39 14.98
C LEU A 93 10.45 -2.95 15.51
N ILE A 94 9.30 -2.49 16.01
CA ILE A 94 9.13 -1.17 16.61
C ILE A 94 9.91 -1.08 17.92
N ASN A 95 9.84 -2.10 18.77
CA ASN A 95 10.59 -2.17 20.02
C ASN A 95 12.11 -2.10 19.75
N ALA A 96 12.58 -2.93 18.81
CA ALA A 96 13.98 -2.93 18.39
C ALA A 96 14.42 -1.58 17.77
N SER A 97 13.57 -0.97 16.94
CA SER A 97 13.82 0.36 16.37
C SER A 97 13.96 1.42 17.46
N LYS A 98 13.11 1.36 18.49
CA LYS A 98 13.19 2.26 19.65
C LYS A 98 14.48 2.06 20.43
N ALA A 99 14.85 0.80 20.72
CA ALA A 99 16.07 0.46 21.44
C ALA A 99 17.34 0.86 20.67
N ALA A 100 17.32 0.75 19.34
CA ALA A 100 18.42 1.12 18.46
C ALA A 100 18.57 2.64 18.25
N GLY A 101 17.61 3.44 18.73
CA GLY A 101 17.63 4.89 18.57
C GLY A 101 17.23 5.38 17.16
N VAL A 102 16.37 4.63 16.46
CA VAL A 102 15.88 5.02 15.13
C VAL A 102 15.16 6.37 15.19
N GLY A 103 15.50 7.27 14.27
CA GLY A 103 14.98 8.63 14.24
C GLY A 103 13.52 8.74 13.77
N ARG A 104 13.05 7.83 12.91
CA ARG A 104 11.67 7.78 12.42
C ARG A 104 11.25 6.38 11.97
N PHE A 105 10.03 5.98 12.31
CA PHE A 105 9.43 4.73 11.87
C PHE A 105 8.25 4.95 10.92
N ILE A 106 8.24 4.26 9.78
CA ILE A 106 7.17 4.28 8.80
C ILE A 106 6.46 2.92 8.86
N PRO A 107 5.29 2.81 9.53
CA PRO A 107 4.55 1.56 9.59
C PRO A 107 3.93 1.21 8.23
N CYS A 108 3.63 -0.07 8.03
CA CYS A 108 3.03 -0.58 6.80
C CYS A 108 1.54 -0.21 6.69
N PHE A 109 1.27 1.04 6.29
CA PHE A 109 -0.06 1.53 5.95
C PHE A 109 -0.34 1.31 4.46
N PHE A 110 0.19 2.18 3.58
CA PHE A 110 0.14 2.07 2.12
C PHE A 110 -1.22 1.58 1.57
N ALA A 111 -2.31 2.10 2.14
CA ALA A 111 -3.68 1.67 1.86
C ALA A 111 -4.60 2.87 1.59
N THR A 112 -5.89 2.60 1.48
CA THR A 112 -6.94 3.63 1.39
C THR A 112 -7.12 4.37 2.71
N ILE A 113 -7.65 5.59 2.62
CA ILE A 113 -8.12 6.33 3.79
C ILE A 113 -9.40 5.69 4.31
N VAL A 114 -9.38 5.31 5.59
CA VAL A 114 -10.49 4.71 6.34
C VAL A 114 -10.30 5.14 7.82
N PRO A 115 -11.37 5.47 8.58
CA PRO A 115 -11.21 5.78 9.99
C PRO A 115 -10.85 4.51 10.80
N PRO A 116 -10.23 4.65 11.98
CA PRO A 116 -9.95 3.51 12.85
C PRO A 116 -11.24 2.90 13.40
N LYS A 117 -11.26 1.56 13.53
CA LYS A 117 -12.26 0.73 14.19
C LYS A 117 -13.62 0.67 13.47
N GLY A 118 -14.09 -0.56 13.23
CA GLY A 118 -15.48 -0.85 12.90
C GLY A 118 -15.89 -0.67 11.42
N ILE A 119 -14.94 -0.40 10.53
CA ILE A 119 -15.20 -0.29 9.08
C ILE A 119 -14.39 -1.32 8.29
N LEU A 120 -13.09 -1.44 8.58
CA LEU A 120 -12.18 -2.33 7.85
C LEU A 120 -11.22 -2.99 8.85
N LYS A 121 -11.33 -4.31 9.00
CA LYS A 121 -10.51 -5.07 9.97
C LYS A 121 -9.02 -4.90 9.72
N LEU A 122 -8.61 -4.85 8.46
CA LEU A 122 -7.21 -4.64 8.08
C LEU A 122 -6.71 -3.25 8.50
N ARG A 123 -7.58 -2.22 8.46
CA ARG A 123 -7.26 -0.88 8.99
C ARG A 123 -7.07 -0.93 10.49
N ASP A 124 -7.92 -1.65 11.21
CA ASP A 124 -7.85 -1.75 12.67
C ASP A 124 -6.51 -2.33 13.14
N ILE A 125 -5.98 -3.32 12.44
CA ILE A 125 -4.67 -3.92 12.73
C ILE A 125 -3.55 -2.91 12.48
N LYS A 126 -3.60 -2.15 11.37
CA LYS A 126 -2.63 -1.08 11.07
C LYS A 126 -2.64 0.00 12.15
N GLU A 127 -3.81 0.36 12.65
CA GLU A 127 -3.99 1.33 13.72
C GLU A 127 -3.45 0.82 15.07
N ASP A 128 -3.61 -0.47 15.37
CA ASP A 128 -3.01 -1.07 16.56
C ASP A 128 -1.47 -1.01 16.52
N VAL A 129 -0.87 -1.25 15.34
CA VAL A 129 0.56 -1.06 15.12
C VAL A 129 0.97 0.40 15.31
N LEU A 130 0.26 1.35 14.69
CA LEU A 130 0.55 2.78 14.83
C LEU A 130 0.42 3.24 16.29
N ASN A 131 -0.57 2.76 17.01
CA ASN A 131 -0.77 3.05 18.43
C ASN A 131 0.39 2.50 19.27
N HIS A 132 0.96 1.35 18.93
CA HIS A 132 2.16 0.85 19.60
C HIS A 132 3.39 1.75 19.35
N VAL A 133 3.60 2.22 18.11
CA VAL A 133 4.67 3.20 17.79
C VAL A 133 4.56 4.45 18.67
N LYS A 134 3.33 4.99 18.79
CA LYS A 134 3.02 6.14 19.64
C LYS A 134 3.26 5.83 21.13
N LYS A 135 2.82 4.66 21.60
CA LYS A 135 2.95 4.20 22.99
C LYS A 135 4.42 4.15 23.44
N VAL A 136 5.32 3.63 22.60
CA VAL A 136 6.76 3.57 22.91
C VAL A 136 7.51 4.88 22.64
N ARG A 137 6.79 5.93 22.20
CA ARG A 137 7.33 7.25 21.87
C ARG A 137 8.48 7.18 20.85
N LEU A 138 8.27 6.39 19.80
CA LEU A 138 9.15 6.37 18.62
C LEU A 138 8.60 7.37 17.60
N PRO A 139 9.41 8.30 17.06
CA PRO A 139 8.88 9.24 16.07
C PRO A 139 8.42 8.49 14.82
N TYR A 140 7.37 8.97 14.17
CA TYR A 140 6.70 8.21 13.11
C TYR A 140 6.23 9.07 11.94
N THR A 141 5.93 8.43 10.82
CA THR A 141 5.03 9.00 9.80
C THR A 141 4.20 7.86 9.22
N ALA A 142 2.88 7.91 9.33
CA ALA A 142 2.00 6.92 8.69
C ALA A 142 1.61 7.43 7.29
N ILE A 143 1.72 6.59 6.27
CA ILE A 143 1.51 6.99 4.87
C ILE A 143 0.41 6.12 4.26
N ASP A 144 -0.70 6.74 3.89
CA ASP A 144 -1.72 6.12 3.04
C ASP A 144 -1.56 6.62 1.61
N VAL A 145 -1.86 5.73 0.66
CA VAL A 145 -1.61 5.96 -0.79
C VAL A 145 -2.87 5.83 -1.64
N GLY A 146 -4.03 5.60 -1.02
CA GLY A 146 -5.25 5.31 -1.75
C GLY A 146 -5.28 3.87 -2.29
N TRP A 147 -6.03 3.68 -3.36
CA TRP A 147 -6.20 2.40 -4.04
C TRP A 147 -5.20 2.25 -5.20
N TRP A 148 -4.76 1.03 -5.53
CA TRP A 148 -3.73 0.86 -6.54
C TRP A 148 -4.29 0.68 -7.94
N TYR A 149 -3.65 1.29 -8.93
CA TYR A 149 -4.01 1.13 -10.35
C TYR A 149 -4.05 -0.36 -10.76
N GLN A 150 -3.07 -1.12 -10.26
CA GLN A 150 -2.85 -2.53 -10.60
C GLN A 150 -3.94 -3.49 -10.12
N ILE A 151 -4.87 -3.04 -9.28
CA ILE A 151 -6.04 -3.81 -8.84
C ILE A 151 -7.36 -3.08 -9.12
N THR A 152 -7.35 -2.14 -10.08
CA THR A 152 -8.50 -1.31 -10.44
C THR A 152 -9.18 -1.76 -11.74
N LEU A 153 -8.44 -2.31 -12.71
CA LEU A 153 -9.00 -2.65 -14.02
C LEU A 153 -9.88 -3.91 -13.96
N PRO A 154 -11.12 -3.87 -14.52
CA PRO A 154 -11.92 -5.07 -14.73
C PRO A 154 -11.37 -5.89 -15.90
N ARG A 155 -11.84 -7.14 -16.05
CA ARG A 155 -11.45 -7.99 -17.19
C ARG A 155 -12.11 -7.55 -18.50
N LEU A 156 -11.40 -7.79 -19.60
CA LEU A 156 -11.95 -7.70 -20.96
C LEU A 156 -12.44 -9.08 -21.43
N ALA A 157 -13.51 -9.11 -22.24
CA ALA A 157 -14.05 -10.37 -22.76
C ALA A 157 -13.05 -11.12 -23.65
N SER A 158 -12.16 -10.40 -24.33
CA SER A 158 -11.07 -10.99 -25.13
C SER A 158 -9.97 -11.68 -24.31
N GLY A 159 -9.89 -11.43 -23.00
CA GLY A 159 -8.76 -11.85 -22.15
C GLY A 159 -7.46 -11.09 -22.43
N ARG A 160 -7.48 -10.04 -23.28
CA ARG A 160 -6.29 -9.29 -23.74
C ARG A 160 -5.42 -8.75 -22.60
N ILE A 161 -6.02 -8.47 -21.45
CA ILE A 161 -5.35 -7.88 -20.29
C ILE A 161 -5.29 -8.83 -19.07
N ASP A 162 -5.67 -10.10 -19.24
CA ASP A 162 -5.75 -11.07 -18.12
C ASP A 162 -4.41 -11.21 -17.38
N TYR A 163 -3.31 -11.02 -18.11
CA TYR A 163 -1.94 -11.04 -17.56
C TYR A 163 -1.69 -9.94 -16.50
N ALA A 164 -2.45 -8.84 -16.53
CA ALA A 164 -2.32 -7.69 -15.62
C ALA A 164 -3.49 -7.55 -14.64
N THR A 165 -4.46 -8.48 -14.67
CA THR A 165 -5.69 -8.43 -13.86
C THR A 165 -5.83 -9.72 -13.03
N THR A 166 -4.80 -10.07 -12.25
CA THR A 166 -4.80 -11.30 -11.44
C THR A 166 -5.65 -11.20 -10.17
N LEU A 167 -5.87 -9.97 -9.67
CA LEU A 167 -6.58 -9.65 -8.42
C LEU A 167 -7.81 -8.77 -8.63
N VAL A 168 -8.56 -9.02 -9.70
CA VAL A 168 -9.74 -8.20 -10.02
C VAL A 168 -10.72 -8.23 -8.86
N THR A 169 -11.08 -7.05 -8.39
CA THR A 169 -12.29 -6.86 -7.59
C THR A 169 -13.46 -6.86 -8.58
N ASP A 170 -13.96 -8.05 -8.91
CA ASP A 170 -15.13 -8.14 -9.78
C ASP A 170 -16.32 -7.46 -9.09
N GLY A 171 -16.71 -6.29 -9.60
CA GLY A 171 -17.89 -5.58 -9.11
C GLY A 171 -17.73 -4.06 -9.02
N ILE A 172 -18.83 -3.37 -9.25
CA ILE A 172 -19.02 -1.94 -9.04
C ILE A 172 -19.85 -1.78 -7.77
N GLY A 173 -19.30 -1.16 -6.73
CA GLY A 173 -20.03 -0.96 -5.48
C GLY A 173 -21.07 0.16 -5.63
N GLY A 174 -22.31 -0.11 -5.24
CA GLY A 174 -23.40 0.87 -5.35
C GLY A 174 -23.67 1.26 -6.79
N ASP A 175 -23.66 2.56 -7.08
CA ASP A 175 -23.85 3.11 -8.43
C ASP A 175 -22.53 3.33 -9.19
N GLY A 176 -21.37 3.12 -8.54
CA GLY A 176 -20.05 3.30 -9.13
C GLY A 176 -19.58 4.74 -9.30
N ASN A 177 -20.29 5.73 -8.75
CA ASN A 177 -19.97 7.16 -8.91
C ASN A 177 -19.22 7.78 -7.73
N MET A 178 -18.93 7.00 -6.68
CA MET A 178 -18.15 7.49 -5.55
C MET A 178 -16.70 7.76 -5.96
N LEU A 179 -16.20 8.95 -5.66
CA LEU A 179 -14.80 9.32 -5.93
C LEU A 179 -13.87 8.61 -4.95
N SER A 180 -12.73 8.18 -5.47
CA SER A 180 -11.71 7.49 -4.71
C SER A 180 -10.33 7.85 -5.21
N ALA A 181 -9.40 8.06 -4.29
CA ALA A 181 -8.01 8.30 -4.61
C ALA A 181 -7.31 7.02 -5.06
N ILE A 182 -6.64 7.11 -6.21
CA ILE A 182 -5.86 6.03 -6.78
C ILE A 182 -4.40 6.46 -6.98
N THR A 183 -3.49 5.49 -6.93
CA THR A 183 -2.05 5.67 -7.10
C THR A 183 -1.45 4.51 -7.89
N ASP A 184 -0.52 4.81 -8.80
CA ASP A 184 0.32 3.77 -9.39
C ASP A 184 1.32 3.29 -8.35
N VAL A 185 1.44 1.98 -8.15
CA VAL A 185 2.44 1.41 -7.22
C VAL A 185 3.84 1.97 -7.49
N ARG A 186 4.20 2.27 -8.74
CA ARG A 186 5.51 2.82 -9.14
C ARG A 186 5.79 4.22 -8.58
N ASP A 187 4.75 4.99 -8.27
CA ASP A 187 4.89 6.37 -7.78
C ASP A 187 4.99 6.44 -6.24
N ILE A 188 4.57 5.38 -5.52
CA ILE A 188 4.61 5.33 -4.05
C ILE A 188 6.00 5.69 -3.53
N GLY A 189 7.07 5.15 -4.12
CA GLY A 189 8.43 5.42 -3.69
C GLY A 189 8.86 6.88 -3.84
N THR A 190 8.39 7.58 -4.88
CA THR A 190 8.67 9.00 -5.10
C THR A 190 8.08 9.83 -3.96
N TYR A 191 6.82 9.57 -3.60
CA TYR A 191 6.18 10.22 -2.45
C TYR A 191 6.91 9.88 -1.15
N VAL A 192 7.19 8.60 -0.89
CA VAL A 192 7.88 8.18 0.34
C VAL A 192 9.22 8.88 0.48
N ALA A 193 10.03 8.94 -0.58
CA ALA A 193 11.34 9.60 -0.56
C ALA A 193 11.25 11.08 -0.15
N ARG A 194 10.25 11.82 -0.67
CA ARG A 194 10.00 13.22 -0.27
C ARG A 194 9.46 13.32 1.16
N ILE A 195 8.51 12.47 1.52
CA ILE A 195 7.86 12.46 2.84
C ILE A 195 8.88 12.23 3.97
N ILE A 196 9.77 11.25 3.84
CA ILE A 196 10.72 10.92 4.92
C ILE A 196 11.85 11.97 5.08
N ALA A 197 12.13 12.76 4.03
CA ALA A 197 13.11 13.83 4.10
C ALA A 197 12.53 15.12 4.71
N ASP A 198 11.20 15.31 4.62
CA ASP A 198 10.50 16.48 5.12
C ASP A 198 10.30 16.41 6.65
N PRO A 199 10.73 17.43 7.42
CA PRO A 199 10.48 17.47 8.86
C PRO A 199 9.02 17.79 9.21
N ARG A 200 8.26 18.40 8.29
CA ARG A 200 6.82 18.73 8.48
C ARG A 200 5.96 17.48 8.62
N THR A 201 6.44 16.32 8.15
CA THR A 201 5.70 15.04 8.20
C THR A 201 6.02 14.22 9.46
N LEU A 202 6.96 14.67 10.29
CA LEU A 202 7.35 13.97 11.51
C LEU A 202 6.20 13.97 12.52
N ASN A 203 5.82 12.78 13.01
CA ASN A 203 4.68 12.50 13.88
C ASN A 203 3.31 12.82 13.28
N HIS A 204 3.21 12.82 11.94
CA HIS A 204 1.97 13.04 11.21
C HIS A 204 1.55 11.82 10.39
N MET A 205 0.28 11.81 10.03
CA MET A 205 -0.25 10.96 8.97
C MET A 205 -0.22 11.75 7.67
N VAL A 206 0.16 11.12 6.57
CA VAL A 206 0.32 11.75 5.25
C VAL A 206 -0.46 10.96 4.22
N PHE A 207 -1.23 11.67 3.40
CA PHE A 207 -1.97 11.10 2.29
C PHE A 207 -1.29 11.44 0.97
N ALA A 208 -0.77 10.41 0.32
CA ALA A 208 -0.21 10.47 -1.02
C ALA A 208 -1.24 9.96 -2.03
N TYR A 209 -1.45 10.66 -3.13
CA TYR A 209 -2.27 10.10 -4.22
C TYR A 209 -2.00 10.78 -5.55
N ASN A 210 -2.16 10.02 -6.63
CA ASN A 210 -2.00 10.51 -7.99
C ASN A 210 -3.26 11.28 -8.42
N GLU A 211 -4.41 10.62 -8.45
CA GLU A 211 -5.65 11.20 -8.97
C GLU A 211 -6.89 10.65 -8.25
N LEU A 212 -8.03 11.29 -8.51
CA LEU A 212 -9.33 10.83 -8.05
C LEU A 212 -10.12 10.26 -9.23
N ILE A 213 -10.70 9.10 -9.05
CA ILE A 213 -11.49 8.43 -10.07
C ILE A 213 -12.73 7.78 -9.47
N THR A 214 -13.74 7.53 -10.30
CA THR A 214 -14.90 6.70 -9.96
C THR A 214 -14.77 5.33 -10.63
N GLN A 215 -15.44 4.31 -10.10
CA GLN A 215 -15.46 3.00 -10.75
C GLN A 215 -16.06 3.10 -12.16
N ASN A 216 -17.10 3.92 -12.37
CA ASN A 216 -17.68 4.10 -13.69
C ASN A 216 -16.70 4.69 -14.71
N HIS A 217 -15.90 5.69 -14.30
CA HIS A 217 -14.88 6.27 -15.17
C HIS A 217 -13.79 5.24 -15.54
N VAL A 218 -13.37 4.38 -14.61
CA VAL A 218 -12.43 3.27 -14.91
C VAL A 218 -12.97 2.40 -16.05
N TYR A 219 -14.23 1.99 -15.95
CA TYR A 219 -14.88 1.15 -16.97
C TYR A 219 -15.03 1.90 -18.30
N ASP A 220 -15.50 3.15 -18.29
CA ASP A 220 -15.67 3.96 -19.51
C ASP A 220 -14.34 4.19 -20.24
N LEU A 221 -13.28 4.47 -19.49
CA LEU A 221 -11.94 4.66 -20.04
C LEU A 221 -11.42 3.37 -20.68
N LEU A 222 -11.57 2.23 -20.00
CA LEU A 222 -11.14 0.95 -20.52
C LEU A 222 -11.94 0.58 -21.78
N GLU A 223 -13.27 0.76 -21.81
CA GLU A 223 -14.09 0.51 -23.00
C GLU A 223 -13.64 1.37 -24.18
N LYS A 224 -13.44 2.68 -23.93
CA LYS A 224 -13.00 3.63 -24.95
C LYS A 224 -11.63 3.26 -25.55
N MET A 225 -10.68 2.84 -24.72
CA MET A 225 -9.30 2.57 -25.16
C MET A 225 -9.11 1.16 -25.74
N SER A 226 -9.88 0.18 -25.25
CA SER A 226 -9.83 -1.20 -25.76
C SER A 226 -10.67 -1.39 -27.02
N GLY A 227 -11.74 -0.60 -27.20
CA GLY A 227 -12.78 -0.84 -28.21
C GLY A 227 -13.74 -1.98 -27.85
N GLU A 228 -13.62 -2.53 -26.64
CA GLU A 228 -14.44 -3.64 -26.14
C GLU A 228 -15.49 -3.14 -25.14
N LYS A 229 -16.64 -3.81 -25.08
CA LYS A 229 -17.62 -3.57 -24.03
C LYS A 229 -17.32 -4.40 -22.80
N VAL A 230 -17.40 -3.77 -21.63
CA VAL A 230 -17.10 -4.41 -20.34
C VAL A 230 -18.40 -4.64 -19.60
N LYS A 231 -18.61 -5.88 -19.13
CA LYS A 231 -19.78 -6.21 -18.32
C LYS A 231 -19.71 -5.44 -16.98
N ARG A 232 -20.71 -4.59 -16.73
CA ARG A 232 -20.86 -3.85 -15.48
C ARG A 232 -21.69 -4.68 -14.50
N ASN A 233 -21.06 -5.15 -13.43
CA ASN A 233 -21.71 -5.89 -12.36
C ASN A 233 -21.87 -5.00 -11.12
N HIS A 234 -23.02 -4.34 -10.96
CA HIS A 234 -23.25 -3.50 -9.79
C HIS A 234 -23.65 -4.37 -8.58
N ILE A 235 -22.95 -4.19 -7.47
CA ILE A 235 -23.24 -4.82 -6.19
C ILE A 235 -23.99 -3.80 -5.34
N SER A 236 -25.23 -4.11 -4.95
CA SER A 236 -26.08 -3.16 -4.24
C SER A 236 -25.53 -2.82 -2.85
N VAL A 237 -25.92 -1.65 -2.33
CA VAL A 237 -25.54 -1.21 -0.98
C VAL A 237 -25.98 -2.22 0.07
N GLU A 238 -27.17 -2.79 -0.11
CA GLU A 238 -27.75 -3.80 0.79
C GLU A 238 -26.94 -5.09 0.75
N ALA A 239 -26.55 -5.55 -0.44
CA ALA A 239 -25.74 -6.76 -0.60
C ALA A 239 -24.36 -6.60 0.05
N ILE A 240 -23.72 -5.44 -0.11
CA ILE A 240 -22.44 -5.14 0.53
C ILE A 240 -22.58 -5.15 2.05
N LYS A 241 -23.57 -4.46 2.60
CA LYS A 241 -23.80 -4.40 4.06
C LYS A 241 -24.15 -5.77 4.64
N ALA A 242 -24.97 -6.55 3.94
CA ALA A 242 -25.32 -7.90 4.34
C ALA A 242 -24.09 -8.83 4.33
N GLY A 243 -23.24 -8.73 3.30
CA GLY A 243 -21.98 -9.47 3.21
C GLY A 243 -21.04 -9.17 4.38
N VAL A 244 -20.84 -7.89 4.72
CA VAL A 244 -20.06 -7.50 5.91
C VAL A 244 -20.65 -8.12 7.18
N ALA A 245 -21.95 -7.91 7.44
CA ALA A 245 -22.59 -8.38 8.68
C ALA A 245 -22.55 -9.91 8.84
N GLN A 246 -22.80 -10.65 7.75
CA GLN A 246 -22.77 -12.12 7.76
C GLN A 246 -21.36 -12.66 8.05
N MET A 247 -20.35 -12.09 7.42
CA MET A 247 -18.99 -12.59 7.53
C MET A 247 -18.33 -12.17 8.85
N GLU A 248 -18.65 -10.99 9.39
CA GLU A 248 -18.21 -10.58 10.73
C GLU A 248 -18.78 -11.49 11.82
N ALA A 249 -20.03 -11.96 11.69
CA ALA A 249 -20.62 -12.91 12.63
C ALA A 249 -19.90 -14.27 12.67
N SER A 250 -19.11 -14.59 11.64
CA SER A 250 -18.38 -15.85 11.52
C SER A 250 -17.01 -15.83 12.22
N ASN A 251 -16.61 -14.70 12.83
CA ASN A 251 -15.36 -14.55 13.60
C ASN A 251 -14.10 -15.09 12.87
N LEU A 252 -14.00 -14.80 11.57
CA LEU A 252 -12.93 -15.29 10.72
C LEU A 252 -11.56 -14.77 11.19
N GLY A 253 -10.59 -15.69 11.33
CA GLY A 253 -9.19 -15.35 11.58
C GLY A 253 -8.49 -14.87 10.29
N PRO A 254 -7.36 -14.14 10.39
CA PRO A 254 -6.65 -13.61 9.23
C PRO A 254 -6.08 -14.68 8.29
N GLU A 255 -5.95 -15.93 8.76
CA GLU A 255 -5.47 -17.08 7.99
C GLU A 255 -6.57 -17.75 7.15
N SER A 256 -7.84 -17.38 7.32
CA SER A 256 -8.96 -17.98 6.58
C SER A 256 -9.09 -17.35 5.19
N PRO A 257 -9.28 -18.14 4.12
CA PRO A 257 -9.54 -17.59 2.77
C PRO A 257 -10.76 -16.66 2.73
N GLU A 258 -11.78 -16.97 3.52
CA GLU A 258 -12.99 -16.18 3.66
C GLU A 258 -12.71 -14.80 4.29
N PHE A 259 -11.61 -14.66 5.04
CA PHE A 259 -11.18 -13.36 5.54
C PHE A 259 -10.97 -12.35 4.41
N TYR A 260 -10.40 -12.76 3.28
CA TYR A 260 -10.16 -11.85 2.15
C TYR A 260 -11.44 -11.42 1.45
N GLU A 261 -12.48 -12.26 1.44
CA GLU A 261 -13.81 -11.88 0.96
C GLU A 261 -14.50 -10.90 1.91
N LEU A 262 -14.37 -11.07 3.23
CA LEU A 262 -14.81 -10.06 4.19
C LEU A 262 -14.10 -8.71 3.95
N ILE A 263 -12.78 -8.74 3.76
CA ILE A 263 -11.99 -7.55 3.47
C ILE A 263 -12.47 -6.88 2.17
N ARG A 264 -12.83 -7.64 1.13
CA ARG A 264 -13.40 -7.09 -0.11
C ARG A 264 -14.71 -6.34 0.16
N PHE A 265 -15.65 -6.94 0.88
CA PHE A 265 -16.91 -6.27 1.24
C PHE A 265 -16.68 -5.02 2.09
N GLN A 266 -15.77 -5.08 3.06
CA GLN A 266 -15.42 -3.93 3.90
C GLN A 266 -14.77 -2.80 3.09
N TYR A 267 -13.94 -3.12 2.11
CA TYR A 267 -13.42 -2.12 1.17
C TYR A 267 -14.56 -1.49 0.38
N TRP A 268 -15.42 -2.25 -0.30
CA TRP A 268 -16.57 -1.66 -1.00
C TRP A 268 -17.44 -0.80 -0.09
N HIS A 269 -17.71 -1.26 1.13
CA HIS A 269 -18.45 -0.47 2.10
C HIS A 269 -17.76 0.86 2.42
N SER A 270 -16.43 0.86 2.56
CA SER A 270 -15.66 2.07 2.87
C SER A 270 -15.56 3.04 1.70
N TRP A 271 -14.89 2.67 0.61
CA TRP A 271 -14.58 3.64 -0.45
C TRP A 271 -15.64 3.74 -1.54
N ALA A 272 -16.42 2.68 -1.81
CA ALA A 272 -17.47 2.73 -2.84
C ALA A 272 -18.82 3.22 -2.31
N ILE A 273 -19.14 2.99 -1.02
CA ILE A 273 -20.41 3.41 -0.43
C ILE A 273 -20.28 4.65 0.46
N ARG A 274 -19.32 4.65 1.40
CA ARG A 274 -19.15 5.78 2.34
C ARG A 274 -18.33 6.94 1.78
N GLY A 275 -17.50 6.68 0.77
CA GLY A 275 -16.60 7.68 0.18
C GLY A 275 -15.41 8.05 1.06
N ASP A 276 -14.96 7.12 1.92
CA ASP A 276 -13.89 7.41 2.89
C ASP A 276 -12.55 7.72 2.21
N ASN A 277 -12.27 7.16 1.01
CA ASN A 277 -10.96 7.26 0.36
C ASN A 277 -10.76 8.57 -0.45
N THR A 278 -10.99 9.72 0.18
CA THR A 278 -10.91 11.04 -0.47
C THR A 278 -9.99 12.01 0.29
N PRO A 279 -9.44 13.03 -0.39
CA PRO A 279 -8.57 14.03 0.25
C PRO A 279 -9.32 14.89 1.26
N GLU A 280 -10.61 15.15 1.02
CA GLU A 280 -11.48 15.86 1.97
C GLU A 280 -11.60 15.08 3.28
N TYR A 281 -11.91 13.78 3.19
CA TYR A 281 -12.03 12.95 4.38
C TYR A 281 -10.69 12.71 5.07
N ALA A 282 -9.60 12.54 4.31
CA ALA A 282 -8.25 12.48 4.85
C ALA A 282 -7.90 13.73 5.66
N LYS A 283 -8.23 14.92 5.14
CA LYS A 283 -8.03 16.19 5.84
C LYS A 283 -8.85 16.26 7.12
N TYR A 284 -10.12 15.80 7.10
CA TYR A 284 -10.95 15.69 8.30
C TYR A 284 -10.31 14.80 9.38
N LEU A 285 -9.68 13.69 8.99
CA LEU A 285 -8.94 12.80 9.90
C LEU A 285 -7.56 13.33 10.33
N GLY A 286 -7.17 14.54 9.87
CA GLY A 286 -5.92 15.18 10.26
C GLY A 286 -4.69 14.77 9.45
N TYR A 287 -4.88 14.20 8.26
CA TYR A 287 -3.78 13.89 7.34
C TYR A 287 -3.23 15.16 6.69
N LEU A 288 -1.91 15.19 6.49
CA LEU A 288 -1.28 16.13 5.57
C LEU A 288 -1.43 15.61 4.14
N ASN A 289 -1.73 16.50 3.19
CA ASN A 289 -1.89 16.13 1.78
C ASN A 289 -0.60 16.40 1.00
N THR A 290 -0.10 15.39 0.28
CA THR A 290 1.08 15.54 -0.58
C THR A 290 0.91 16.56 -1.71
N LYS A 291 -0.31 16.76 -2.23
CA LYS A 291 -0.55 17.78 -3.26
C LYS A 291 -0.36 19.21 -2.74
N ASP A 292 -0.57 19.42 -1.44
CA ASP A 292 -0.29 20.71 -0.78
C ASP A 292 1.19 20.83 -0.41
N LEU A 293 1.80 19.74 0.07
CA LEU A 293 3.20 19.72 0.52
C LEU A 293 4.21 19.78 -0.64
N TYR A 294 3.89 19.12 -1.76
CA TYR A 294 4.78 18.84 -2.89
C TYR A 294 4.02 18.97 -4.23
N PRO A 295 3.55 20.18 -4.60
CA PRO A 295 2.83 20.39 -5.86
C PRO A 295 3.66 20.10 -7.11
N ASP A 296 4.98 19.96 -6.96
CA ASP A 296 5.95 19.66 -8.02
C ASP A 296 6.09 18.16 -8.35
N ILE A 297 5.56 17.26 -7.51
CA ILE A 297 5.66 15.82 -7.77
C ILE A 297 4.73 15.46 -8.94
N GLY A 298 5.34 15.10 -10.06
CA GLY A 298 4.66 14.41 -11.15
C GLY A 298 4.33 12.95 -10.80
N PHE A 299 3.39 12.39 -11.54
CA PHE A 299 2.94 11.01 -11.36
C PHE A 299 2.49 10.41 -12.70
N ILE A 300 2.36 9.09 -12.74
CA ILE A 300 1.85 8.37 -13.92
C ILE A 300 0.32 8.53 -13.97
N PRO A 301 -0.24 9.16 -15.00
CA PRO A 301 -1.69 9.25 -15.18
C PRO A 301 -2.30 7.86 -15.38
N PHE A 302 -3.48 7.62 -14.81
CA PHE A 302 -4.18 6.34 -14.91
C PHE A 302 -4.42 5.94 -16.37
N GLN A 303 -4.74 6.90 -17.24
CA GLN A 303 -4.88 6.66 -18.68
C GLN A 303 -3.58 6.11 -19.32
N GLU A 304 -2.41 6.58 -18.91
CA GLU A 304 -1.14 6.05 -19.42
C GLU A 304 -0.92 4.61 -18.95
N TYR A 305 -1.26 4.32 -17.69
CA TYR A 305 -1.25 2.95 -17.18
C TYR A 305 -2.21 2.03 -17.96
N VAL A 306 -3.44 2.47 -18.26
CA VAL A 306 -4.39 1.69 -19.09
C VAL A 306 -3.80 1.42 -20.48
N GLN A 307 -3.15 2.42 -21.10
CA GLN A 307 -2.49 2.25 -22.39
C GLN A 307 -1.37 1.20 -22.32
N GLU A 308 -0.52 1.25 -21.30
CA GLU A 308 0.57 0.28 -21.08
C GLU A 308 0.03 -1.15 -20.96
N VAL A 309 -1.06 -1.32 -20.19
CA VAL A 309 -1.71 -2.62 -20.01
C VAL A 309 -2.29 -3.13 -21.34
N LEU A 310 -2.94 -2.28 -22.13
CA LEU A 310 -3.52 -2.68 -23.42
C LEU A 310 -2.47 -3.09 -24.47
N VAL A 311 -1.23 -2.61 -24.36
CA VAL A 311 -0.12 -2.94 -25.29
C VAL A 311 0.81 -4.04 -24.76
N GLY A 312 0.43 -4.76 -23.70
CA GLY A 312 1.22 -5.89 -23.19
C GLY A 312 2.43 -5.48 -22.35
N LYS A 313 2.49 -4.24 -21.86
CA LYS A 313 3.63 -3.70 -21.09
C LYS A 313 3.29 -3.45 -19.62
N GLY A 314 2.06 -3.71 -19.21
CA GLY A 314 1.66 -3.66 -17.81
C GLY A 314 2.42 -4.67 -16.95
N LYS A 315 2.39 -4.48 -15.64
CA LYS A 315 2.88 -5.45 -14.66
C LYS A 315 1.75 -5.78 -13.72
N SER A 316 1.52 -7.07 -13.52
CA SER A 316 0.64 -7.51 -12.45
C SER A 316 1.32 -7.35 -11.10
N VAL A 317 0.52 -7.35 -10.05
CA VAL A 317 0.98 -7.34 -8.66
C VAL A 317 0.63 -8.66 -7.99
N TYR A 318 1.45 -9.06 -7.02
CA TYR A 318 1.21 -10.23 -6.18
C TYR A 318 1.16 -11.58 -6.94
N GLU A 319 1.79 -11.70 -8.11
CA GLU A 319 1.85 -12.94 -8.91
C GLU A 319 2.39 -14.16 -8.11
N LYS A 320 3.14 -13.91 -7.03
CA LYS A 320 3.75 -14.93 -6.16
C LYS A 320 3.02 -15.11 -4.82
N SER A 321 1.90 -14.42 -4.58
CA SER A 321 1.14 -14.58 -3.35
C SER A 321 0.22 -15.79 -3.49
N GLU A 322 0.53 -16.87 -2.77
CA GLU A 322 -0.34 -18.05 -2.75
C GLU A 322 -1.69 -17.78 -2.05
N ASP A 323 -1.71 -16.81 -1.14
CA ASP A 323 -2.86 -16.44 -0.30
C ASP A 323 -3.93 -15.59 -1.01
N LEU A 324 -3.59 -15.01 -2.16
CA LEU A 324 -4.46 -14.10 -2.92
C LEU A 324 -4.94 -14.69 -4.24
N LYS A 325 -4.84 -16.02 -4.45
CA LYS A 325 -5.38 -16.66 -5.66
C LYS A 325 -6.88 -16.34 -5.77
N PRO A 326 -7.39 -16.00 -6.97
CA PRO A 326 -8.82 -15.78 -7.15
C PRO A 326 -9.57 -17.03 -6.70
N LEU A 327 -10.59 -16.85 -5.85
CA LEU A 327 -11.53 -17.91 -5.55
C LEU A 327 -12.10 -18.42 -6.86
N LYS A 328 -11.97 -19.73 -7.09
CA LYS A 328 -12.70 -20.39 -8.18
C LYS A 328 -14.18 -20.21 -7.85
N VAL A 329 -14.86 -19.36 -8.61
CA VAL A 329 -16.31 -19.38 -8.66
C VAL A 329 -16.66 -20.63 -9.45
N GLU A 330 -17.13 -21.67 -8.76
CA GLU A 330 -17.89 -22.76 -9.40
C GLU A 330 -19.29 -22.26 -9.80
#